data_AF-A0A2J8NQU3-F1
#
_entry.id   AF-A0A2J8NQU3-F1
#
_cell.length_a   1.000
_cell.length_b   1.000
_cell.length_c   1.000
_cell.angle_alpha   90.00
_cell.angle_beta   90.00
_cell.angle_gamma   90.00
#
_symmetry.space_group_name_H-M   'P 1'
#
loop_
_entity.id
_entity.type
_entity.pdbx_description
1 polymer ?
#
loop_
_entity_poly.entity_id
_entity_poly.type
_entity_poly.pdbx_seq_one_letter_code
_entity_poly.pdbx_strand_id
1 'polypeptide(L)'
;MQRHYVMYYEMSYGLNIEMHKQTEIAKRLNTILAQIMPFLSQEHQQQVAQAVERAKQVTMTELNAIIGVRGLPNLPLTQQQLQAQHLSHATHGPPVQLPPHPS
;
A
#
# COMPACT_ATOMS: atom_id res chain seq x y z
N MET A 1 -22.73 -10.99 -13.31
CA MET A 1 -22.31 -9.57 -13.32
C MET A 1 -22.49 -8.87 -11.98
N GLN A 2 -23.68 -8.91 -11.34
CA GLN A 2 -23.96 -8.21 -10.08
C GLN A 2 -22.96 -8.49 -8.93
N ARG A 3 -22.56 -9.75 -8.73
CA ARG A 3 -21.59 -10.12 -7.67
C ARG A 3 -20.22 -9.45 -7.84
N HIS A 4 -19.72 -9.35 -9.08
CA HIS A 4 -18.46 -8.67 -9.35
C HIS A 4 -18.58 -7.17 -9.14
N TYR A 5 -19.72 -6.59 -9.53
CA TYR A 5 -19.98 -5.16 -9.30
C TYR A 5 -19.97 -4.80 -7.81
N VAL A 6 -20.66 -5.58 -6.97
CA VAL A 6 -20.67 -5.37 -5.51
C VAL A 6 -19.28 -5.52 -4.91
N MET A 7 -18.53 -6.55 -5.32
CA MET A 7 -17.16 -6.76 -4.85
C MET A 7 -16.24 -5.56 -5.16
N TYR A 8 -16.26 -5.07 -6.40
CA TYR A 8 -15.47 -3.89 -6.76
C TYR A 8 -15.90 -2.63 -6.03
N TYR A 9 -17.20 -2.46 -5.79
CA TYR A 9 -17.72 -1.32 -5.04
C TYR A 9 -17.21 -1.30 -3.60
N GLU A 10 -17.36 -2.40 -2.88
CA GLU A 10 -16.90 -2.52 -1.48
C GLU A 10 -15.38 -2.34 -1.37
N MET A 11 -14.62 -2.97 -2.27
CA MET A 11 -13.18 -2.83 -2.30
C MET A 11 -12.74 -1.40 -2.61
N SER A 12 -13.34 -0.76 -3.63
CA SER A 12 -13.01 0.61 -4.02
C SER A 12 -13.33 1.59 -2.90
N TYR A 13 -14.44 1.39 -2.19
CA TYR A 13 -14.80 2.22 -1.05
C TYR A 13 -13.81 2.07 0.11
N GLY A 14 -13.43 0.84 0.47
CA GLY A 14 -12.42 0.59 1.51
C GLY A 14 -11.06 1.19 1.14
N LEU A 15 -10.60 1.00 -0.09
CA LEU A 15 -9.36 1.59 -0.60
C LEU A 15 -9.42 3.12 -0.58
N ASN A 16 -10.56 3.72 -0.94
CA ASN A 16 -10.74 5.16 -0.93
C ASN A 16 -10.64 5.76 0.48
N ILE A 17 -11.27 5.13 1.47
CA ILE A 17 -11.16 5.56 2.88
C ILE A 17 -9.71 5.52 3.35
N GLU A 18 -9.04 4.38 3.15
CA GLU A 18 -7.67 4.22 3.66
C GLU A 18 -6.71 5.17 2.92
N MET A 19 -6.90 5.39 1.62
CA MET A 19 -6.12 6.38 0.85
C MET A 19 -6.28 7.81 1.43
N HIS A 20 -7.51 8.25 1.70
CA HIS A 20 -7.74 9.57 2.29
C HIS A 20 -7.16 9.68 3.70
N LYS A 21 -7.28 8.61 4.49
CA LYS A 21 -6.69 8.54 5.83
C LYS A 21 -5.16 8.67 5.78
N GLN A 22 -4.47 7.91 4.92
CA GLN A 22 -3.01 8.01 4.78
C GLN A 22 -2.58 9.39 4.25
N THR A 23 -3.35 9.97 3.34
CA THR A 23 -3.11 11.36 2.86
C THR A 23 -3.17 12.37 4.01
N GLU A 24 -4.18 12.27 4.88
CA GLU A 24 -4.31 13.17 6.03
C GLU A 24 -3.21 12.95 7.07
N ILE A 25 -2.80 11.69 7.31
CA ILE A 25 -1.65 11.38 8.17
C ILE A 25 -0.38 12.05 7.62
N ALA A 26 -0.09 11.87 6.33
CA ALA A 26 1.08 12.46 5.69
C ALA A 26 1.08 13.99 5.80
N LYS A 27 -0.08 14.63 5.61
CA LYS A 27 -0.23 16.08 5.79
C LYS A 27 0.08 16.52 7.22
N ARG A 28 -0.47 15.83 8.24
CA ARG A 28 -0.22 16.16 9.66
C ARG A 28 1.24 15.98 10.05
N LEU A 29 1.88 14.90 9.59
CA LEU A 29 3.31 14.68 9.81
C LEU A 29 4.16 15.80 9.20
N ASN A 30 3.83 16.24 7.98
CA ASN A 30 4.50 17.36 7.34
C ASN A 30 4.29 18.69 8.10
N THR A 31 3.10 18.92 8.65
CA THR A 31 2.83 20.09 9.51
C THR A 31 3.66 20.07 10.80
N ILE A 32 3.71 18.92 11.49
CA ILE A 32 4.53 18.76 12.71
C ILE A 32 6.00 19.04 12.40
N LEU A 33 6.51 18.49 11.30
CA LEU A 33 7.89 18.71 10.90
C LEU A 33 8.18 20.19 10.62
N ALA A 34 7.28 20.89 9.91
CA ALA A 34 7.41 22.32 9.67
C ALA A 34 7.40 23.16 10.96
N GLN A 35 6.66 22.72 11.99
CA GLN A 35 6.65 23.36 13.31
C GLN A 35 7.95 23.11 14.10
N ILE A 36 8.62 21.97 13.89
CA ILE A 36 9.87 21.62 14.56
C ILE A 36 11.08 22.31 13.92
N MET A 37 11.03 22.57 12.61
CA MET A 37 12.13 23.15 11.82
C MET A 37 12.82 24.37 12.47
N PRO A 38 12.10 25.39 13.00
CA PRO A 38 12.71 26.57 13.61
C PRO A 38 13.58 26.29 14.85
N PHE A 39 13.44 25.12 15.48
CA PHE A 39 14.20 24.74 16.68
C PHE A 39 15.51 24.01 16.37
N LEU A 40 15.79 23.74 15.09
CA LEU A 40 17.03 23.09 14.65
C LEU A 40 18.10 24.14 14.30
N SER A 41 19.38 23.73 14.32
CA SER A 41 20.46 24.54 13.77
C SER A 41 20.27 24.75 12.25
N GLN A 42 20.84 25.81 11.70
CA GLN A 42 20.74 26.12 10.26
C GLN A 42 21.19 24.96 9.35
N GLU A 43 22.27 24.27 9.73
CA GLU A 43 22.75 23.09 9.00
C GLU A 43 21.72 21.94 9.03
N HIS A 44 21.19 21.62 10.21
CA HIS A 44 20.18 20.57 10.36
C HIS A 44 18.87 20.95 9.66
N GLN A 45 18.48 22.22 9.64
CA GLN A 45 17.31 22.68 8.88
C GLN A 45 17.42 22.33 7.40
N GLN A 46 18.57 22.60 6.77
CA GLN A 46 18.77 22.28 5.36
C GLN A 46 18.74 20.76 5.10
N GLN A 47 19.40 19.98 5.95
CA GLN A 47 19.41 18.52 5.83
C GLN A 47 18.00 17.93 5.96
N VAL A 48 17.23 18.38 6.96
CA VAL A 48 15.86 17.92 7.20
C VAL A 48 14.94 18.35 6.05
N ALA A 49 15.03 19.60 5.58
CA ALA A 49 14.23 20.07 4.45
C ALA A 49 14.46 19.23 3.19
N GLN A 50 15.73 18.92 2.87
CA GLN A 50 16.08 18.08 1.73
C GLN A 50 15.56 16.65 1.89
N ALA A 51 15.72 16.06 3.08
CA ALA A 51 15.25 14.71 3.36
C ALA A 51 13.72 14.59 3.23
N VAL A 52 12.98 15.62 3.67
CA VAL A 52 11.52 15.67 3.61
C VAL A 52 11.03 15.81 2.17
N GLU A 53 11.70 16.62 1.36
CA GLU A 53 11.35 16.70 -0.07
C GLU A 53 11.54 15.33 -0.72
N ARG A 54 12.70 14.70 -0.54
CA ARG A 54 12.95 13.34 -1.03
C ARG A 54 11.91 12.34 -0.56
N ALA A 55 11.50 12.39 0.71
CA ALA A 55 10.53 11.46 1.28
C ALA A 55 9.12 11.60 0.69
N LYS A 56 8.77 12.76 0.11
CA LYS A 56 7.50 12.98 -0.58
C LYS A 56 7.49 12.44 -2.00
N GLN A 57 8.64 12.31 -2.65
CA GLN A 57 8.75 11.64 -3.94
C GLN A 57 8.74 10.12 -3.76
N VAL A 58 7.79 9.47 -4.43
CA VAL A 58 7.77 8.02 -4.60
C VAL A 58 7.89 7.73 -6.09
N THR A 59 8.93 7.00 -6.48
CA THR A 59 9.12 6.57 -7.87
C THR A 59 8.21 5.39 -8.21
N MET A 60 7.94 5.18 -9.50
CA MET A 60 7.15 4.01 -9.95
C MET A 60 7.83 2.69 -9.57
N THR A 61 9.16 2.64 -9.54
CA THR A 61 9.92 1.46 -9.10
C THR A 61 9.67 1.15 -7.63
N GLU A 62 9.73 2.16 -6.76
CA GLU A 62 9.44 2.00 -5.33
C GLU A 62 7.97 1.64 -5.10
N LEU A 63 7.05 2.28 -5.82
CA LEU A 63 5.62 1.98 -5.76
C LEU A 63 5.34 0.52 -6.13
N ASN A 64 5.93 0.04 -7.24
CA ASN A 64 5.76 -1.34 -7.71
C ASN A 64 6.35 -2.36 -6.71
N ALA A 65 7.45 -2.02 -6.04
CA ALA A 65 8.02 -2.84 -4.97
C ALA A 65 7.09 -2.96 -3.76
N ILE A 66 6.48 -1.86 -3.34
CA ILE A 66 5.58 -1.82 -2.18
C ILE A 66 4.30 -2.63 -2.45
N ILE A 67 3.66 -2.42 -3.60
CA ILE A 67 2.39 -3.10 -3.95
C ILE A 67 2.60 -4.61 -4.20
N GLY A 68 3.83 -5.06 -4.44
CA GLY A 68 4.13 -6.48 -4.69
C GLY A 68 3.60 -6.95 -6.05
N VAL A 69 3.68 -6.09 -7.08
CA VAL A 69 3.25 -6.45 -8.45
C VAL A 69 4.09 -7.62 -8.95
N ARG A 70 3.46 -8.79 -9.02
CA ARG A 70 3.99 -10.12 -9.40
C ARG A 70 4.38 -10.18 -10.90
N GLY A 71 5.28 -9.33 -11.36
CA GLY A 71 5.65 -9.25 -12.78
C GLY A 71 7.04 -8.72 -13.12
N LEU A 72 7.80 -8.21 -12.15
CA LEU A 72 9.21 -7.85 -12.38
C LEU A 72 10.09 -9.02 -11.92
N PRO A 73 10.85 -9.69 -12.82
CA PRO A 73 11.57 -10.93 -12.52
C PRO A 73 12.67 -10.83 -11.43
N ASN A 74 12.88 -9.67 -10.81
CA ASN A 74 14.00 -9.42 -9.90
C ASN A 74 13.66 -8.65 -8.62
N LEU A 75 12.38 -8.43 -8.28
CA LEU A 75 12.03 -7.68 -7.06
C LEU A 75 11.72 -8.64 -5.87
N PRO A 76 12.34 -8.42 -4.70
CA PRO A 76 12.06 -9.23 -3.52
C PRO A 76 10.61 -9.09 -3.05
N LEU A 77 10.02 -10.19 -2.58
CA LEU A 77 8.68 -10.22 -2.00
C LEU A 77 8.61 -9.26 -0.80
N THR A 78 7.72 -8.26 -0.85
CA THR A 78 7.51 -7.32 0.25
C THR A 78 6.62 -7.91 1.35
N GLN A 79 6.83 -7.46 2.60
CA GLN A 79 6.13 -7.95 3.79
C GLN A 79 4.60 -7.88 3.68
N GLN A 80 4.08 -6.87 2.96
CA GLN A 80 2.65 -6.71 2.72
C GLN A 80 2.05 -7.89 1.92
N GLN A 81 2.83 -8.48 1.00
CA GLN A 81 2.40 -9.60 0.18
C GLN A 81 2.34 -10.91 0.97
N LEU A 82 3.23 -11.11 1.95
CA LEU A 82 3.18 -12.27 2.85
C LEU A 82 1.93 -12.22 3.74
N GLN A 83 1.63 -11.06 4.35
CA GLN A 83 0.43 -10.90 5.18
C GLN A 83 -0.87 -11.12 4.39
N ALA A 84 -0.95 -10.68 3.13
CA ALA A 84 -2.11 -10.92 2.28
C ALA A 84 -2.31 -12.41 1.91
N GLN A 85 -1.24 -13.20 1.78
CA GLN A 85 -1.35 -14.65 1.53
C GLN A 85 -1.88 -15.44 2.73
N HIS A 86 -1.60 -15.00 3.96
CA HIS A 86 -2.13 -15.66 5.15
C HIS A 86 -3.66 -15.44 5.30
N LEU A 87 -4.18 -14.30 4.83
CA LEU A 87 -5.61 -14.00 4.83
C LEU A 87 -6.40 -14.84 3.81
N SER A 88 -5.79 -15.21 2.68
CA SER A 88 -6.44 -16.03 1.64
C SER A 88 -6.44 -17.53 1.95
N HIS A 89 -5.61 -18.02 2.89
CA HIS A 89 -5.66 -19.40 3.38
C HIS A 89 -6.74 -19.65 4.44
N ALA A 90 -7.31 -18.61 5.05
CA ALA A 90 -8.36 -18.77 6.07
C ALA A 90 -9.76 -19.04 5.49
N THR A 91 -9.95 -18.94 4.17
CA THR A 91 -11.25 -19.13 3.49
C THR A 91 -11.33 -20.37 2.60
N HIS A 92 -10.29 -21.20 2.51
CA HIS A 92 -10.39 -22.48 1.82
C HIS A 92 -11.04 -23.55 2.71
N GLY A 93 -12.38 -23.57 2.66
CA GLY A 93 -13.12 -24.82 2.92
C GLY A 93 -12.65 -25.94 1.98
N PRO A 94 -12.88 -27.22 2.35
CA PRO A 94 -12.30 -28.36 1.65
C PRO A 94 -12.67 -28.35 0.17
N PRO A 95 -11.74 -28.76 -0.73
CA PRO A 95 -11.96 -28.73 -2.16
C PRO A 95 -13.13 -29.66 -2.52
N VAL A 96 -14.22 -29.08 -3.02
CA VAL A 96 -15.32 -29.84 -3.61
C VAL A 96 -14.78 -30.41 -4.93
N GLN A 97 -14.55 -31.73 -4.94
CA GLN A 97 -14.27 -32.47 -6.17
C GLN A 97 -15.51 -32.40 -7.05
N LEU A 98 -15.42 -31.71 -8.19
CA LEU A 98 -16.44 -31.78 -9.24
C LEU A 98 -16.28 -33.12 -9.98
N PRO A 99 -17.36 -33.90 -10.16
CA PRO A 99 -17.30 -35.14 -10.92
C PRO A 99 -17.02 -34.87 -12.41
N PRO A 100 -16.35 -35.80 -13.11
CA PRO A 100 -15.99 -35.62 -14.50
C PRO A 100 -17.25 -35.55 -15.38
N HIS A 101 -17.28 -34.58 -16.30
CA HIS A 101 -18.34 -34.45 -17.28
C HIS A 101 -18.16 -35.54 -18.37
N PRO A 102 -19.23 -36.27 -18.75
CA PRO A 102 -19.16 -37.20 -19.88
C PRO A 102 -19.13 -36.44 -21.21
N SER A 103 -18.55 -37.10 -22.23
CA SER A 103 -18.27 -36.61 -23.59
C SER A 103 -19.51 -36.27 -24.40
#